data_AF-A0AAW0LSY3-F1
#
_entry.id   AF-A0AAW0LSY3-F1
#
_cell.length_a   1.000
_cell.length_b   1.000
_cell.length_c   1.000
_cell.angle_alpha   90.00
_cell.angle_beta   90.00
_cell.angle_gamma   90.00
#
_symmetry.space_group_name_H-M   'P 1'
#
loop_
_entity.id
_entity.type
_entity.pdbx_description
1 polymer ?
#
loop_
_entity_poly.entity_id
_entity_poly.type
_entity_poly.pdbx_seq_one_letter_code
_entity_poly.pdbx_strand_id
1 'polypeptide(L)'
;MQELGPFRVLTANVLFLESPAGVGFSYSNRTSDYNTSGDSRTALDSYWFVINWLERFPEYKSRDFYISGESYAGHYVPQLAHTILQHNKKANKTLINLKGIIVMETMRNQLARS
;
A
#
# COMPACT_ATOMS: atom_id res chain seq x y z
N MET A 1 -8.43 -20.13 21.78
CA MET A 1 -9.21 -19.01 21.23
C MET A 1 -8.35 -17.77 21.45
N GLN A 2 -7.80 -17.19 20.39
CA GLN A 2 -6.86 -16.07 20.53
C GLN A 2 -7.70 -14.83 20.85
N GLU A 3 -7.56 -14.28 22.06
CA GLU A 3 -8.28 -13.07 22.46
C GLU A 3 -7.88 -11.92 21.55
N LEU A 4 -8.90 -11.24 21.02
CA LEU A 4 -8.74 -10.09 20.15
C LEU A 4 -8.52 -8.88 21.06
N GLY A 5 -7.31 -8.30 21.04
CA GLY A 5 -6.94 -7.18 21.89
C GLY A 5 -7.85 -5.94 21.75
N PRO A 6 -7.83 -5.03 22.74
CA PRO A 6 -8.86 -4.00 22.94
C PRO A 6 -8.84 -2.83 21.94
N PHE A 7 -7.87 -2.79 21.01
CA PHE A 7 -7.71 -1.66 20.09
C PHE A 7 -7.94 -2.11 18.65
N ARG A 8 -9.13 -1.80 18.15
CA ARG A 8 -9.55 -2.06 16.76
C ARG A 8 -10.02 -0.76 16.11
N VAL A 9 -9.76 -0.61 14.82
CA VAL A 9 -10.45 0.39 14.00
C VAL A 9 -11.87 -0.13 13.77
N LEU A 10 -12.86 0.40 14.51
CA LEU A 10 -14.24 -0.09 14.46
C LEU A 10 -15.10 0.58 13.38
N THR A 11 -14.59 1.64 12.75
CA THR A 11 -15.36 2.51 11.84
C THR A 11 -14.91 2.41 10.38
N ALA A 12 -14.02 1.47 10.03
CA ALA A 12 -13.53 1.27 8.69
C ALA A 12 -13.23 -0.22 8.42
N ASN A 13 -13.22 -0.59 7.14
CA ASN A 13 -12.65 -1.87 6.71
C ASN A 13 -11.15 -1.70 6.53
N VAL A 14 -10.36 -2.56 7.17
CA VAL A 14 -8.90 -2.47 7.14
C VAL A 14 -8.34 -3.64 6.34
N LEU A 15 -7.51 -3.34 5.34
CA LEU A 15 -6.78 -4.30 4.53
C LEU A 15 -5.29 -4.20 4.86
N PHE A 16 -4.70 -5.29 5.34
CA PHE A 16 -3.27 -5.40 5.60
C PHE A 16 -2.58 -6.03 4.40
N LEU A 17 -1.53 -5.36 3.90
CA LEU A 17 -0.72 -5.82 2.77
C LEU A 17 0.73 -6.00 3.23
N GLU A 18 1.24 -7.22 3.11
CA GLU A 18 2.66 -7.52 3.30
C GLU A 18 3.39 -7.29 1.97
N SER A 19 4.30 -6.32 1.93
CA SER A 19 4.96 -5.87 0.71
C SER A 19 6.35 -5.31 1.04
N PRO A 20 7.36 -5.46 0.15
CA PRO A 20 7.33 -6.15 -1.15
C PRO A 20 7.34 -7.68 -1.03
N ALA A 21 7.40 -8.38 -2.18
CA ALA A 21 7.65 -9.81 -2.21
C ALA A 21 8.93 -10.17 -1.44
N GLY A 22 8.82 -11.11 -0.49
CA GLY A 22 9.86 -11.46 0.49
C GLY A 22 9.52 -11.06 1.92
N VAL A 23 8.47 -10.26 2.14
CA VAL A 23 7.97 -9.86 3.46
C VAL A 23 6.79 -10.75 3.88
N GLY A 24 6.88 -11.34 5.08
CA GLY A 24 5.80 -12.14 5.64
C GLY A 24 5.43 -13.34 4.77
N PHE A 25 4.18 -13.40 4.32
CA PHE A 25 3.64 -14.43 3.43
C PHE A 25 3.75 -14.07 1.94
N SER A 26 4.16 -12.86 1.59
CA SER A 26 4.33 -12.44 0.19
C SER A 26 5.64 -12.99 -0.37
N TYR A 27 5.59 -13.70 -1.52
CA TYR A 27 6.77 -14.29 -2.16
C TYR A 27 6.76 -14.16 -3.69
N SER A 28 7.95 -14.24 -4.29
CA SER A 28 8.15 -14.41 -5.74
C SER A 28 8.80 -15.76 -6.04
N ASN A 29 8.37 -16.39 -7.13
CA ASN A 29 9.00 -17.60 -7.66
C ASN A 29 10.35 -17.30 -8.36
N ARG A 30 10.68 -16.03 -8.57
CA ARG A 30 11.92 -15.61 -9.24
C ARG A 30 12.88 -14.98 -8.23
N THR A 31 13.98 -15.68 -7.94
CA THR A 31 14.95 -15.25 -6.93
C THR A 31 15.55 -13.86 -7.19
N SER A 32 15.68 -13.44 -8.45
CA SER A 32 16.21 -12.10 -8.77
C SER A 32 15.29 -10.96 -8.34
N ASP A 33 14.01 -11.20 -8.08
CA ASP A 33 13.07 -10.17 -7.60
C ASP A 33 13.44 -9.65 -6.22
N TYR A 34 13.97 -10.54 -5.37
CA TYR A 34 14.45 -10.17 -4.03
C TYR A 34 15.68 -9.24 -4.08
N ASN A 35 16.46 -9.29 -5.17
CA ASN A 35 17.66 -8.45 -5.36
C ASN A 35 17.36 -7.12 -6.07
N THR A 36 16.15 -6.96 -6.60
CA THR A 36 15.73 -5.79 -7.40
C THR A 36 14.53 -5.08 -6.75
N SER A 37 14.31 -5.34 -5.48
CA SER A 37 13.32 -4.64 -4.66
C SER A 37 13.76 -3.20 -4.43
N GLY A 38 12.80 -2.28 -4.44
CA GLY A 38 13.01 -0.85 -4.25
C GLY A 38 11.69 -0.10 -4.20
N ASP A 39 11.70 1.15 -3.72
CA ASP A 39 10.45 1.87 -3.42
C ASP A 39 9.52 1.99 -4.64
N SER A 40 10.05 2.36 -5.82
CA SER A 40 9.26 2.51 -7.04
C SER A 40 8.60 1.20 -7.49
N ARG A 41 9.33 0.08 -7.39
CA ARG A 41 8.80 -1.25 -7.72
C ARG A 41 7.74 -1.66 -6.72
N THR A 42 8.00 -1.44 -5.43
CA THR A 42 7.06 -1.73 -4.34
C THR A 42 5.76 -0.94 -4.51
N ALA A 43 5.83 0.33 -4.90
CA ALA A 43 4.66 1.15 -5.17
C ALA A 43 3.84 0.63 -6.37
N LEU A 44 4.51 0.22 -7.46
CA LEU A 44 3.85 -0.32 -8.64
C LEU A 44 3.20 -1.69 -8.38
N ASP A 45 3.91 -2.59 -7.70
CA ASP A 45 3.40 -3.92 -7.34
C ASP A 45 2.21 -3.80 -6.38
N SER A 46 2.28 -2.88 -5.40
CA SER A 46 1.18 -2.59 -4.48
C SER A 46 -0.03 -1.97 -5.20
N TYR A 47 0.19 -1.12 -6.20
CA TYR A 47 -0.89 -0.59 -7.05
C TYR A 47 -1.62 -1.73 -7.78
N TRP A 48 -0.88 -2.65 -8.41
CA TRP A 48 -1.49 -3.78 -9.11
C TRP A 48 -2.20 -4.74 -8.17
N PHE A 49 -1.68 -4.94 -6.95
CA PHE A 49 -2.38 -5.66 -5.90
C PHE A 49 -3.75 -5.03 -5.63
N VAL A 50 -3.82 -3.71 -5.40
CA VAL A 50 -5.09 -3.03 -5.09
C VAL A 50 -6.07 -3.12 -6.26
N ILE A 51 -5.62 -2.95 -7.50
CA ILE A 51 -6.48 -3.10 -8.69
C ILE A 51 -7.06 -4.51 -8.77
N ASN A 52 -6.23 -5.54 -8.65
CA ASN A 52 -6.67 -6.93 -8.71
C ASN A 52 -7.58 -7.30 -7.53
N TRP A 53 -7.30 -6.74 -6.35
CA TRP A 53 -8.14 -6.90 -5.16
C TRP A 53 -9.52 -6.28 -5.38
N LEU A 54 -9.60 -5.07 -5.95
CA LEU A 54 -10.88 -4.44 -6.29
C LEU A 54 -11.65 -5.16 -7.39
N GLU A 55 -10.96 -5.78 -8.36
CA GLU A 55 -11.62 -6.64 -9.35
C GLU A 55 -12.20 -7.91 -8.69
N ARG A 56 -11.51 -8.48 -7.68
CA ARG A 56 -11.97 -9.64 -6.93
C ARG A 56 -13.10 -9.31 -5.95
N PHE A 57 -13.07 -8.12 -5.35
CA PHE A 57 -14.05 -7.63 -4.36
C PHE A 57 -14.71 -6.34 -4.88
N PRO A 58 -15.58 -6.45 -5.91
CA PRO A 58 -16.15 -5.30 -6.61
C PRO A 58 -17.01 -4.38 -5.71
N GLU A 59 -17.53 -4.88 -4.60
CA GLU A 59 -18.30 -4.13 -3.60
C GLU A 59 -17.50 -3.02 -2.89
N TYR A 60 -16.17 -2.98 -3.07
CA TYR A 60 -15.29 -1.93 -2.56
C TYR A 60 -14.92 -0.86 -3.59
N LYS A 61 -15.22 -1.04 -4.88
CA LYS A 61 -14.78 -0.13 -5.98
C LYS A 61 -15.21 1.33 -5.81
N SER A 62 -16.39 1.58 -5.24
CA SER A 62 -16.92 2.93 -5.04
C SER A 62 -16.57 3.53 -3.67
N ARG A 63 -15.96 2.76 -2.76
CA ARG A 63 -15.68 3.21 -1.39
C ARG A 63 -14.54 4.20 -1.36
N ASP A 64 -14.58 5.08 -0.36
CA ASP A 64 -13.45 5.95 -0.06
C ASP A 64 -12.25 5.11 0.37
N PHE A 65 -11.13 5.35 -0.29
CA PHE A 65 -9.90 4.61 -0.08
C PHE A 65 -8.85 5.51 0.57
N TYR A 66 -8.24 5.01 1.63
CA TYR A 66 -7.18 5.68 2.38
C TYR A 66 -5.99 4.75 2.49
N ILE A 67 -4.79 5.31 2.48
CA ILE A 67 -3.55 4.55 2.67
C ILE A 67 -2.92 5.02 3.97
N SER A 68 -2.66 4.09 4.88
CA SER A 68 -1.97 4.35 6.13
C SER A 68 -0.69 3.53 6.26
N GLY A 69 0.33 4.08 6.91
CA GLY A 69 1.56 3.35 7.21
C GLY A 69 2.45 4.06 8.23
N GLU A 70 3.37 3.30 8.81
CA GLU A 70 4.31 3.73 9.85
C GLU A 70 5.78 3.52 9.42
N SER A 71 6.71 4.28 9.99
CA SER A 71 8.16 4.09 9.82
C SER A 71 8.60 4.30 8.36
N TYR A 72 9.21 3.29 7.73
CA TYR A 72 9.63 3.35 6.34
C TYR A 72 8.44 3.39 5.36
N ALA A 73 7.23 3.04 5.80
CA ALA A 73 6.03 3.27 5.02
C ALA A 73 5.79 4.77 4.75
N GLY A 74 6.46 5.68 5.46
CA GLY A 74 6.53 7.09 5.07
C GLY A 74 7.13 7.34 3.68
N HIS A 75 7.92 6.42 3.13
CA HIS A 75 8.33 6.41 1.72
C HIS A 75 7.29 5.71 0.83
N TYR A 76 6.76 4.56 1.27
CA TYR A 76 5.85 3.75 0.47
C TYR A 76 4.48 4.41 0.25
N VAL A 77 3.89 5.00 1.29
CA VAL A 77 2.53 5.56 1.27
C VAL A 77 2.41 6.72 0.26
N PRO A 78 3.29 7.75 0.28
CA PRO A 78 3.23 8.82 -0.72
C PRO A 78 3.53 8.32 -2.14
N GLN A 79 4.45 7.36 -2.31
CA GLN A 79 4.79 6.81 -3.63
C GLN A 79 3.65 5.99 -4.22
N LEU A 80 2.97 5.18 -3.40
CA LEU A 80 1.77 4.46 -3.82
C LEU A 80 0.63 5.43 -4.17
N ALA A 81 0.39 6.45 -3.33
CA ALA A 81 -0.60 7.48 -3.60
C ALA A 81 -0.33 8.20 -4.94
N HIS A 82 0.92 8.60 -5.18
CA HIS A 82 1.33 9.18 -6.45
C HIS A 82 1.07 8.23 -7.63
N THR A 83 1.47 6.95 -7.48
CA THR A 83 1.27 5.92 -8.50
C THR A 83 -0.20 5.74 -8.84
N ILE A 84 -1.09 5.71 -7.84
CA ILE A 84 -2.54 5.65 -8.03
C ILE A 84 -3.05 6.85 -8.82
N LEU A 85 -2.67 8.07 -8.43
CA LEU A 85 -3.12 9.29 -9.12
C LEU A 85 -2.68 9.32 -10.59
N GLN A 86 -1.46 8.85 -10.90
CA GLN A 86 -0.97 8.77 -12.28
C GLN A 86 -1.74 7.75 -13.11
N HIS A 87 -2.04 6.58 -12.55
CA HIS A 87 -2.75 5.53 -13.28
C HIS A 87 -4.24 5.82 -13.40
N ASN A 88 -4.88 6.41 -12.39
CA ASN A 88 -6.28 6.83 -12.47
C ASN A 88 -6.53 7.78 -13.65
N LYS A 89 -5.58 8.67 -13.98
CA LYS A 89 -5.69 9.57 -15.16
C LYS A 89 -5.72 8.83 -16.50
N LYS A 90 -5.23 7.59 -16.54
CA LYS A 90 -5.09 6.76 -17.74
C LYS A 90 -6.04 5.55 -17.72
N ALA A 91 -6.75 5.34 -16.62
CA ALA A 91 -7.54 4.13 -16.39
C ALA A 91 -8.92 4.27 -17.03
N ASN A 92 -9.34 3.23 -17.76
CA ASN A 92 -10.64 3.19 -18.44
C ASN A 92 -11.65 2.26 -17.75
N LYS A 93 -11.23 1.47 -16.75
CA LYS A 93 -12.05 0.42 -16.13
C LYS A 93 -12.14 0.55 -14.62
N THR A 94 -11.00 0.46 -13.93
CA THR A 94 -10.95 0.38 -12.47
C THR A 94 -10.21 1.59 -11.94
N LEU A 95 -10.91 2.40 -11.16
CA LEU A 95 -10.36 3.57 -10.49
C LEU A 95 -10.30 3.31 -9.00
N ILE A 96 -9.21 3.74 -8.36
CA ILE A 96 -9.10 3.73 -6.91
C ILE A 96 -9.54 5.11 -6.42
N ASN A 97 -10.65 5.19 -5.68
CA ASN A 97 -11.19 6.44 -5.12
C ASN A 97 -10.37 6.90 -3.89
N LEU A 98 -9.10 7.26 -4.13
CA LEU A 98 -8.17 7.71 -3.11
C LEU A 98 -8.59 9.08 -2.54
N LYS A 99 -8.90 9.13 -1.23
CA LYS A 99 -9.29 10.35 -0.52
C LYS A 99 -8.19 10.96 0.32
N GLY A 100 -7.23 10.17 0.77
CA GLY A 100 -6.15 10.68 1.60
C GLY A 100 -5.13 9.62 1.98
N ILE A 101 -4.07 10.11 2.62
CA ILE A 101 -3.01 9.30 3.19
C ILE A 101 -2.81 9.65 4.67
N ILE A 102 -2.38 8.67 5.46
CA ILE A 102 -2.00 8.84 6.85
C ILE A 102 -0.60 8.27 7.00
N VAL A 103 0.35 9.10 7.39
CA VAL A 103 1.73 8.68 7.60
C VAL A 103 2.10 8.94 9.05
N MET A 104 2.52 7.90 9.75
CA MET A 104 2.91 7.94 11.15
C MET A 104 4.42 7.68 11.27
N GLU A 105 5.09 8.41 12.15
CA GLU A 105 6.53 8.32 12.45
C GLU A 105 7.42 8.03 11.22
N THR A 106 7.62 9.04 10.37
CA THR A 106 8.42 8.91 9.14
C THR A 106 9.92 8.92 9.44
N MET A 107 10.64 7.89 8.98
CA MET A 107 12.09 7.95 8.85
C MET A 107 12.46 9.01 7.79
N ARG A 108 12.88 10.20 8.24
CA ARG A 108 13.50 11.20 7.36
C ARG A 108 15.01 10.98 7.36
N ASN A 109 15.62 10.96 6.17
CA ASN A 109 17.08 10.98 6.03
C ASN A 109 17.70 11.99 7.02
N GLN A 110 18.63 11.53 7.86
CA GLN A 110 19.34 12.38 8.84
C GLN A 110 20.37 13.34 8.20
N LEU A 111 20.37 13.50 6.87
CA LEU A 111 21.34 14.35 6.15
C LEU A 111 20.94 15.83 6.03
N ALA A 112 19.97 16.30 6.82
CA ALA A 112 19.63 17.73 6.93
C ALA A 112 20.23 18.40 8.18
N ARG A 113 21.23 17.77 8.82
CA ARG A 113 22.01 18.37 9.91
C ARG A 113 23.50 18.25 9.60
N SER A 114 23.99 19.14 8.74
CA SER A 114 25.39 19.54 8.65
C SER A 114 25.45 21.04 8.44
#